data_AF-E2BUL6-F1
#
_entry.id   AF-E2BUL6-F1
#
_cell.length_a   1.000
_cell.length_b   1.000
_cell.length_c   1.000
_cell.angle_alpha   90.00
_cell.angle_beta   90.00
_cell.angle_gamma   90.00
#
_symmetry.space_group_name_H-M   'P 1'
#
loop_
_entity.id
_entity.type
_entity.pdbx_description
1 polymer ?
#
loop_
_entity_poly.entity_id
_entity_poly.type
_entity_poly.pdbx_seq_one_letter_code
_entity_poly.pdbx_strand_id
1 'polypeptide(L)' 'FDISDYPQNNIYGIPLTNKEVPGLTKDENNGAIMTEFVRLRARMYALRVEGKKDTKRAKGVKRNIIMRTINFDD' A
#
# COMPACT_ATOMS: atom_id res chain seq x y z
N PHE A 1 -11.33 -12.21 0.49
CA PHE A 1 -10.55 -11.04 0.07
C PHE A 1 -11.47 -10.13 -0.70
N ASP A 2 -11.56 -8.87 -0.28
CA ASP A 2 -12.26 -7.85 -1.06
C ASP A 2 -11.44 -7.54 -2.32
N ILE A 3 -11.93 -8.03 -3.46
CA ILE A 3 -11.29 -7.89 -4.78
C ILE A 3 -12.16 -6.99 -5.66
N SER A 4 -13.20 -6.36 -5.07
CA SER A 4 -14.15 -5.55 -5.81
C SER A 4 -13.55 -4.27 -6.41
N ASP A 5 -12.41 -3.80 -5.87
CA ASP A 5 -11.70 -2.61 -6.33
C ASP A 5 -10.67 -2.88 -7.45
N TYR A 6 -10.51 -4.13 -7.88
CA TYR A 6 -9.54 -4.46 -8.93
C TYR A 6 -10.00 -3.92 -10.29
N PRO A 7 -9.07 -3.64 -11.22
CA PRO A 7 -9.46 -3.29 -12.59
C PRO A 7 -10.22 -4.46 -13.22
N GLN A 8 -11.35 -4.16 -13.89
CA GLN A 8 -12.18 -5.17 -14.55
C GLN A 8 -11.41 -5.96 -15.61
N ASN A 9 -10.40 -5.34 -16.24
CA ASN A 9 -9.47 -5.97 -17.17
C ASN A 9 -8.12 -6.28 -16.51
N ASN A 10 -8.16 -6.82 -15.30
CA ASN A 10 -7.01 -7.35 -14.60
C ASN A 10 -6.37 -8.50 -15.42
N ILE A 11 -5.06 -8.46 -15.62
CA ILE A 11 -4.25 -9.49 -16.32
C ILE A 11 -4.37 -10.90 -15.72
N TYR A 12 -4.77 -11.00 -14.46
CA TYR A 12 -4.97 -12.25 -13.73
C TYR A 12 -6.41 -12.79 -13.82
N GLY A 13 -7.32 -12.09 -14.50
CA GLY A 13 -8.70 -12.54 -14.71
C GLY A 13 -9.50 -12.73 -13.42
N ILE A 14 -9.11 -12.06 -12.33
CA ILE A 14 -9.73 -12.28 -11.02
C ILE A 14 -11.11 -11.61 -11.00
N PRO A 15 -12.18 -12.35 -10.67
CA PRO A 15 -13.54 -11.79 -10.63
C PRO A 15 -13.72 -10.80 -9.47
N LEU A 16 -14.41 -9.70 -9.76
CA LEU A 16 -14.75 -8.65 -8.79
C LEU A 16 -15.77 -9.20 -7.78
N THR A 17 -15.28 -9.62 -6.61
CA THR A 17 -16.10 -10.27 -5.58
C THR A 17 -15.83 -9.66 -4.21
N ASN A 18 -16.77 -9.88 -3.28
CA ASN A 18 -16.62 -9.59 -1.84
C ASN A 18 -16.50 -8.11 -1.45
N LYS A 19 -17.24 -7.23 -2.13
CA LYS A 19 -17.32 -5.81 -1.79
C LYS A 19 -17.79 -5.62 -0.34
N GLU A 20 -16.90 -5.12 0.51
CA GLU A 20 -17.19 -4.68 1.88
C GLU A 20 -17.85 -5.72 2.80
N VAL A 21 -17.61 -7.01 2.55
CA VAL A 21 -18.16 -8.08 3.38
C VAL A 21 -17.46 -8.12 4.74
N PRO A 22 -18.18 -8.01 5.87
CA PRO A 22 -17.60 -8.10 7.20
C PRO A 22 -16.94 -9.47 7.42
N GLY A 23 -15.76 -9.49 8.05
CA GLY A 23 -15.02 -10.73 8.32
C GLY A 23 -14.11 -11.20 7.17
N LEU A 24 -14.18 -10.55 6.00
CA LEU A 24 -13.22 -10.75 4.92
C LEU A 24 -12.13 -9.67 4.94
N THR A 25 -10.88 -10.09 4.77
CA THR A 25 -9.74 -9.17 4.63
C THR A 25 -9.88 -8.33 3.36
N LYS A 26 -9.72 -7.02 3.48
CA LYS A 26 -9.66 -6.08 2.35
C LYS A 26 -8.24 -5.97 1.82
N ASP A 27 -8.10 -5.73 0.52
CA ASP A 27 -6.83 -5.27 -0.04
C ASP A 27 -6.58 -3.81 0.40
N GLU A 28 -5.52 -3.56 1.17
CA GLU A 28 -5.22 -2.21 1.72
C GLU A 28 -4.92 -1.17 0.63
N ASN A 29 -4.54 -1.63 -0.56
CA ASN A 29 -4.17 -0.76 -1.66
C ASN A 29 -5.29 -0.56 -2.68
N ASN A 30 -6.46 -1.14 -2.49
CA ASN A 30 -7.58 -1.08 -3.42
C ASN A 30 -7.16 -1.46 -4.85
N GLY A 31 -6.39 -2.53 -5.00
CA GLY A 31 -5.92 -3.02 -6.29
C GLY A 31 -4.76 -2.22 -6.90
N ALA A 32 -4.25 -1.19 -6.21
CA ALA A 32 -3.07 -0.45 -6.67
C ALA A 32 -1.78 -1.27 -6.42
N ILE A 33 -0.92 -1.31 -7.43
CA ILE A 33 0.27 -2.14 -7.42
C ILE A 33 1.32 -1.53 -6.47
N MET A 34 1.80 -2.31 -5.49
CA MET A 34 3.00 -1.96 -4.72
C MET A 34 4.22 -2.16 -5.62
N THR A 35 4.92 -1.08 -5.94
CA THR A 35 6.12 -1.15 -6.80
C THR A 35 7.38 -1.39 -5.98
N GLU A 36 7.48 -0.77 -4.80
CA GLU A 36 8.67 -0.82 -3.97
C GLU A 36 8.29 -0.96 -2.49
N PHE A 37 8.99 -1.82 -1.77
CA PHE A 37 8.82 -2.00 -0.33
C PHE A 37 10.16 -2.15 0.37
N VAL A 38 10.43 -1.29 1.35
CA VAL A 38 11.63 -1.31 2.17
C VAL A 38 11.23 -1.40 3.63
N ARG A 39 11.77 -2.39 4.35
CA ARG A 39 11.53 -2.57 5.78
C ARG A 39 12.85 -2.75 6.50
N LEU A 40 13.13 -1.81 7.41
CA LEU A 40 14.37 -1.82 8.20
C LEU A 40 14.13 -2.40 9.60
N ARG A 41 12.96 -2.12 10.19
CA ARG A 41 12.62 -2.55 11.55
C ARG A 41 11.10 -2.63 11.72
N ALA A 42 10.65 -3.29 12.79
CA ALA A 42 9.27 -3.19 13.24
C ALA A 42 8.81 -1.72 13.34
N ARG A 43 7.72 -1.39 12.65
CA ARG A 43 7.15 -0.02 12.55
C ARG A 43 8.11 1.02 11.93
N MET A 44 9.07 0.56 11.12
CA MET A 44 9.94 1.38 10.29
C MET A 44 10.00 0.81 8.87
N TYR A 45 9.28 1.43 7.95
CA TYR A 45 9.12 0.96 6.58
C TYR A 45 8.78 2.12 5.64
N ALA A 46 9.07 1.92 4.37
CA ALA A 46 8.63 2.78 3.28
C ALA A 46 8.01 1.89 2.19
N LEU A 47 6.90 2.34 1.61
CA LEU A 47 6.24 1.67 0.50
C LEU A 47 5.84 2.68 -0.56
N ARG A 48 6.02 2.27 -1.81
CA ARG A 48 5.62 3.01 -3.00
C ARG A 48 4.51 2.22 -3.69
N VAL A 49 3.42 2.93 -3.97
CA VAL A 49 2.22 2.35 -4.58
C VAL A 49 1.87 3.20 -5.77
N GLU A 50 1.61 2.54 -6.89
CA GLU A 50 1.24 3.22 -8.13
C GLU A 50 -0.03 4.06 -7.92
N GLY A 51 -0.01 5.32 -8.39
CA GLY A 51 -1.13 6.24 -8.24
C GLY A 51 -1.38 6.76 -6.82
N LYS A 52 -0.55 6.40 -5.83
CA LYS A 52 -0.63 6.89 -4.44
C LYS A 52 0.67 7.57 -4.02
N LYS A 53 0.58 8.44 -3.00
CA LYS A 53 1.77 9.03 -2.39
C LYS A 53 2.53 7.97 -1.60
N ASP A 54 3.85 8.06 -1.64
CA ASP A 54 4.75 7.25 -0.83
C ASP A 54 4.32 7.23 0.63
N THR A 55 4.19 6.03 1.19
CA THR A 55 3.87 5.87 2.61
C THR A 55 5.14 5.51 3.35
N LYS A 56 5.61 6.45 4.17
CA LYS A 56 6.82 6.33 4.98
C LYS A 56 6.43 6.31 6.46
N ARG A 57 6.91 5.31 7.19
CA ARG A 57 6.66 5.12 8.62
C ARG A 57 7.98 4.94 9.35
N ALA A 58 8.17 5.74 10.39
CA ALA A 58 9.25 5.55 11.35
C ALA A 58 8.72 5.83 12.76
N LYS A 59 8.67 4.80 13.61
CA LYS A 59 8.20 4.94 15.00
C LYS A 59 9.08 5.95 15.75
N GLY A 60 8.45 6.91 16.42
CA GLY A 60 9.14 7.91 17.24
C GLY A 60 9.62 9.15 16.48
N VAL A 61 9.53 9.16 15.14
CA VAL A 61 9.90 10.32 14.33
C VAL A 61 8.64 11.08 13.88
N LYS A 62 8.70 12.41 13.90
CA LYS A 62 7.58 13.25 13.43
C LYS A 62 7.37 13.07 11.92
N ARG A 63 6.11 12.98 11.49
CA ARG A 63 5.74 12.80 10.06
C ARG A 63 6.35 13.84 9.13
N ASN A 64 6.41 15.12 9.53
CA ASN A 64 7.00 16.17 8.71
C ASN A 64 8.51 15.97 8.48
N ILE A 65 9.23 15.40 9.44
CA ILE A 65 10.65 15.07 9.30
C ILE A 65 10.81 13.90 8.33
N ILE A 66 9.99 12.86 8.49
CA ILE A 66 9.97 11.69 7.61
C ILE A 66 9.74 12.10 6.15
N MET A 67 8.75 12.95 5.88
CA MET A 67 8.43 13.39 4.51
C MET A 67 9.52 14.25 3.86
N ARG A 68 10.33 14.97 4.65
CA ARG A 68 11.37 15.88 4.15
C ARG A 68 12.74 15.22 4.00
N THR A 69 13.02 14.21 4.82
CA THR A 69 14.40 13.70 5.01
C THR A 69 14.58 12.29 4.44
N ILE A 70 13.54 11.46 4.45
CA ILE A 70 13.65 10.05 4.05
C ILE A 70 13.12 9.92 2.63
N ASN A 71 13.96 9.51 1.68
CA ASN A 71 13.60 9.29 0.27
C ASN A 71 13.94 7.85 -0.15
N PHE A 72 13.48 7.42 -1.34
CA PHE A 72 13.79 6.10 -1.87
C PHE A 72 15.12 6.07 -2.63
N ASP A 73 15.56 7.23 -3.15
CA ASP A 73 16.78 7.39 -3.95
C ASP A 73 18.00 7.83 -3.13
N ASP A 74 17.87 7.92 -1.80
CA ASP A 74 18.94 8.22 -0.84
C ASP A 74 19.55 6.92 -0.30
#